data_AF-F8K237-F1
#
_entry.id   AF-F8K237-F1
#
_cell.length_a   1.000
_cell.length_b   1.000
_cell.length_c   1.000
_cell.angle_alpha   90.00
_cell.angle_beta   90.00
_cell.angle_gamma   90.00
#
_symmetry.space_group_name_H-M   'P 1'
#
loop_
_entity.id
_entity.type
_entity.pdbx_description
1 polymer ?
#
loop_
_entity_poly.entity_id
_entity_poly.type
_entity_poly.pdbx_seq_one_letter_code
_entity_poly.pdbx_strand_id
1 'polypeptide(L)'
;MNVPTATLGDELRTALSAALDGLPSREAARAVERLMANYRGRTPTDAPVLRDAADVAAYAAYRMPATFEAVRSALAAFRARAGDWAPRVHVDLGGGTGAATWAVADAWPDGDHRTTVLDWSQAALDLGRSLAAAAPHPALRSAQWRRQGVGGAPEVPEADLVTVSYLLGELTEADRDALLRAVVPAARAVLVVEPGTPAGYARVLQARQALVDAGFTVLAPCPHDAACPMAGNDWCHFAARVARSSLHRQVKGGTLGHEDEKFSYVAAARLPGRPAPSRVVRHPQIRKGQVLLDLCTRDEGLRRVTVSKRQGATYRDARDAGWGDPWPPAQAPREPGGSDGPLQH
;
A
#
# COMPACT_ATOMS: atom_id res chain seq x y z
N MET A 1 -12.55 -26.17 -18.54
CA MET A 1 -11.30 -25.46 -18.21
C MET A 1 -11.69 -24.06 -17.76
N ASN A 2 -11.69 -23.79 -16.46
CA ASN A 2 -11.90 -22.43 -15.96
C ASN A 2 -10.64 -21.63 -16.27
N VAL A 3 -10.71 -20.74 -17.25
CA VAL A 3 -9.69 -19.71 -17.45
C VAL A 3 -9.74 -18.83 -16.19
N PRO A 4 -8.63 -18.65 -15.45
CA PRO A 4 -8.61 -17.72 -14.33
C PRO A 4 -8.99 -16.32 -14.85
N THR A 5 -10.01 -15.71 -14.25
CA THR A 5 -10.35 -14.32 -14.51
C THR A 5 -9.14 -13.47 -14.14
N ALA A 6 -8.68 -12.60 -15.05
CA ALA A 6 -7.52 -11.74 -14.80
C ALA A 6 -7.78 -10.84 -13.58
N THR A 7 -6.76 -10.64 -12.74
CA THR A 7 -6.86 -9.72 -11.61
C THR A 7 -6.71 -8.28 -12.08
N LEU A 8 -7.20 -7.28 -11.32
CA LEU A 8 -7.02 -5.87 -11.68
C LEU A 8 -5.52 -5.48 -11.74
N GLY A 9 -4.67 -6.18 -10.99
CA GLY A 9 -3.22 -6.06 -11.10
C GLY A 9 -2.64 -6.59 -12.42
N ASP A 10 -3.20 -7.66 -12.99
CA ASP A 10 -2.83 -8.15 -14.33
C ASP A 10 -3.29 -7.18 -15.42
N GLU A 11 -4.48 -6.62 -15.29
CA GLU A 11 -5.03 -5.63 -16.20
C GLU A 11 -4.21 -4.34 -16.18
N LEU A 12 -3.82 -3.87 -14.99
CA LEU A 12 -2.93 -2.72 -14.85
C LEU A 12 -1.60 -2.95 -15.58
N ARG A 13 -0.97 -4.11 -15.39
CA ARG A 13 0.28 -4.45 -16.08
C ARG A 13 0.10 -4.49 -17.60
N THR A 14 -1.01 -5.07 -18.06
CA THR A 14 -1.36 -5.10 -19.49
C THR A 14 -1.53 -3.69 -20.06
N ALA A 15 -2.25 -2.83 -19.36
CA ALA A 15 -2.48 -1.44 -19.77
C ALA A 15 -1.18 -0.63 -19.81
N LEU A 16 -0.28 -0.82 -18.84
CA LEU A 16 1.05 -0.19 -18.82
C LEU A 16 1.95 -0.67 -19.96
N SER A 17 1.92 -1.97 -20.27
CA SER A 17 2.62 -2.51 -21.44
C SER A 17 2.09 -1.92 -22.74
N ALA A 18 0.77 -1.86 -22.92
CA ALA A 18 0.15 -1.26 -24.10
C ALA A 18 0.49 0.24 -24.25
N ALA A 19 0.54 0.98 -23.13
CA ALA A 19 0.93 2.39 -23.13
C ALA A 19 2.39 2.60 -23.59
N LEU A 20 3.30 1.68 -23.24
CA LEU A 20 4.68 1.71 -23.71
C LEU A 20 4.82 1.29 -25.17
N ASP A 21 4.12 0.24 -25.58
CA ASP A 21 4.15 -0.28 -26.95
C ASP A 21 3.55 0.72 -27.96
N GLY A 22 2.65 1.59 -27.50
CA GLY A 22 2.08 2.69 -28.28
C GLY A 22 3.05 3.85 -28.58
N LEU A 23 4.23 3.89 -27.96
CA LEU A 23 5.23 4.94 -28.19
C LEU A 23 6.14 4.61 -29.38
N PRO A 24 6.69 5.63 -30.08
CA PRO A 24 7.73 5.40 -31.07
C PRO A 24 8.94 4.66 -30.44
N SER A 25 9.42 3.59 -31.08
CA SER A 25 10.41 2.68 -30.46
C SER A 25 11.69 3.39 -29.99
N ARG A 26 12.13 4.44 -30.70
CA ARG A 26 13.29 5.26 -30.30
C ARG A 26 13.04 6.08 -29.03
N GLU A 27 11.82 6.57 -28.82
CA GLU A 27 11.44 7.35 -27.65
C GLU A 27 11.28 6.45 -26.42
N ALA A 28 10.60 5.31 -26.59
CA ALA A 28 10.48 4.30 -25.54
C ALA A 28 11.87 3.83 -25.06
N ALA A 29 12.77 3.48 -25.97
CA ALA A 29 14.14 3.06 -25.63
C ALA A 29 14.90 4.15 -24.84
N ARG A 30 14.83 5.41 -25.29
CA ARG A 30 15.48 6.54 -24.61
C ARG A 30 14.89 6.79 -23.21
N ALA A 31 13.56 6.71 -23.06
CA ALA A 31 12.91 6.87 -21.76
C ALA A 31 13.35 5.78 -20.78
N VAL A 32 13.41 4.53 -21.24
CA VAL A 32 13.92 3.40 -20.44
C VAL A 32 15.40 3.56 -20.08
N GLU A 33 16.25 3.98 -21.02
CA GLU A 33 17.67 4.26 -20.76
C GLU A 33 17.85 5.36 -19.70
N ARG A 34 17.08 6.45 -19.80
CA ARG A 34 17.10 7.54 -18.81
C ARG A 34 16.64 7.05 -17.43
N LEU A 35 15.56 6.28 -17.37
CA LEU A 35 15.09 5.66 -16.14
C LEU A 35 16.17 4.77 -15.51
N MET A 36 16.84 3.95 -16.32
CA MET A 36 17.96 3.10 -15.87
C MET A 36 19.13 3.92 -15.33
N ALA A 37 19.51 5.01 -16.00
CA ALA A 37 20.59 5.89 -15.55
C ALA A 37 20.28 6.54 -14.19
N ASN A 38 19.04 7.01 -14.02
CA ASN A 38 18.59 7.64 -12.77
C ASN A 38 18.58 6.67 -11.58
N TYR A 39 18.27 5.38 -11.82
CA TYR A 39 18.21 4.35 -10.77
C TYR A 39 19.56 3.68 -10.48
N ARG A 40 20.54 3.74 -11.40
CA ARG A 40 21.90 3.20 -11.19
C ARG A 40 22.90 4.24 -10.67
N GLY A 41 22.52 5.52 -10.59
CA GLY A 41 23.34 6.61 -10.05
C GLY A 41 22.70 7.34 -8.86
N ARG A 42 23.47 8.20 -8.17
CA ARG A 42 22.93 9.24 -7.28
C ARG A 42 22.30 10.32 -8.16
N THR A 43 20.98 10.47 -8.13
CA THR A 43 20.28 11.50 -8.91
C THR A 43 20.58 12.90 -8.35
N PRO A 44 20.98 13.88 -9.18
CA PRO A 44 20.91 15.30 -8.83
C PRO A 44 19.44 15.75 -8.75
N THR A 45 19.13 16.59 -7.78
CA THR A 45 17.79 17.03 -7.36
C THR A 45 17.05 17.98 -8.32
N ASP A 46 17.59 18.31 -9.50
CA ASP A 46 17.15 19.52 -10.23
C ASP A 46 16.60 19.31 -11.66
N ALA A 47 16.32 18.08 -12.11
CA ALA A 47 15.66 17.83 -13.39
C ALA A 47 14.30 17.15 -13.19
N PRO A 48 13.20 17.61 -13.81
CA PRO A 48 11.92 16.92 -13.71
C PRO A 48 12.10 15.48 -14.21
N VAL A 49 11.81 14.49 -13.37
CA VAL A 49 11.88 13.07 -13.73
C VAL A 49 10.83 12.71 -14.79
N LEU A 50 9.82 13.56 -14.98
CA LEU A 50 8.65 13.37 -15.84
C LEU A 50 8.51 14.54 -16.83
N ARG A 51 9.32 14.54 -17.89
CA ARG A 51 9.38 15.67 -18.86
C ARG A 51 8.38 15.55 -20.00
N ASP A 52 8.13 14.34 -20.46
CA ASP A 52 7.29 14.03 -21.61
C ASP A 52 6.50 12.73 -21.38
N ALA A 53 5.58 12.42 -22.29
CA ALA A 53 4.70 11.25 -22.18
C ALA A 53 5.49 9.92 -22.13
N ALA A 54 6.64 9.85 -22.80
CA ALA A 54 7.46 8.64 -22.83
C ALA A 54 8.17 8.40 -21.50
N ASP A 55 8.75 9.45 -20.89
CA ASP A 55 9.35 9.39 -19.55
C ASP A 55 8.31 8.97 -18.50
N VAL A 56 7.08 9.50 -18.58
CA VAL A 56 5.99 9.14 -17.68
C VAL A 56 5.54 7.69 -17.86
N ALA A 57 5.38 7.22 -19.09
CA ALA A 57 4.99 5.83 -19.35
C ALA A 57 6.06 4.84 -18.86
N ALA A 58 7.34 5.13 -19.10
CA ALA A 58 8.45 4.30 -18.61
C ALA A 58 8.51 4.27 -17.08
N TYR A 59 8.38 5.43 -16.44
CA TYR A 59 8.33 5.53 -14.98
C TYR A 59 7.12 4.77 -14.41
N ALA A 60 5.93 4.95 -14.98
CA ALA A 60 4.71 4.30 -14.53
C ALA A 60 4.81 2.78 -14.65
N ALA A 61 5.26 2.27 -15.79
CA ALA A 61 5.44 0.83 -16.00
C ALA A 61 6.44 0.19 -15.04
N TYR A 62 7.37 0.98 -14.49
CA TYR A 62 8.38 0.55 -13.53
C TYR A 62 7.98 0.75 -12.05
N ARG A 63 7.20 1.79 -11.70
CA ARG A 63 6.81 2.06 -10.30
C ARG A 63 5.38 1.71 -9.96
N MET A 64 4.44 1.95 -10.87
CA MET A 64 3.01 1.82 -10.61
C MET A 64 2.62 0.40 -10.14
N PRO A 65 3.15 -0.71 -10.68
CA PRO A 65 2.84 -2.04 -10.15
C PRO A 65 3.26 -2.25 -8.70
N ALA A 66 4.42 -1.72 -8.32
CA ALA A 66 4.92 -1.82 -6.94
C ALA A 66 4.09 -0.98 -5.97
N THR A 67 3.76 0.26 -6.35
CA THR A 67 2.87 1.12 -5.57
C THR A 67 1.47 0.52 -5.44
N PHE A 68 0.91 -0.04 -6.52
CA PHE A 68 -0.37 -0.74 -6.49
C PHE A 68 -0.37 -1.87 -5.46
N GLU A 69 0.62 -2.76 -5.49
CA GLU A 69 0.68 -3.90 -4.56
C GLU A 69 0.87 -3.46 -3.09
N ALA A 70 1.66 -2.41 -2.83
CA ALA A 70 1.84 -1.86 -1.50
C ALA A 70 0.53 -1.28 -0.94
N VAL A 71 -0.17 -0.46 -1.74
CA VAL A 71 -1.46 0.14 -1.35
C VAL A 71 -2.54 -0.93 -1.21
N ARG A 72 -2.59 -1.90 -2.12
CA ARG A 72 -3.51 -3.04 -2.08
C ARG A 72 -3.32 -3.87 -0.80
N SER A 73 -2.08 -4.15 -0.42
CA SER A 73 -1.76 -4.84 0.83
C SER A 73 -2.22 -4.06 2.06
N ALA A 74 -1.99 -2.74 2.10
CA ALA A 74 -2.43 -1.88 3.19
C ALA A 74 -3.97 -1.78 3.28
N LEU A 75 -4.65 -1.65 2.14
CA LEU A 75 -6.12 -1.61 2.06
C LEU A 75 -6.75 -2.94 2.49
N ALA A 76 -6.16 -4.09 2.11
CA ALA A 76 -6.63 -5.39 2.58
C ALA A 76 -6.55 -5.50 4.11
N ALA A 77 -5.44 -5.05 4.70
CA ALA A 77 -5.28 -5.04 6.16
C ALA A 77 -6.26 -4.08 6.85
N PHE A 78 -6.55 -2.93 6.23
CA PHE A 78 -7.54 -1.97 6.72
C PHE A 78 -8.97 -2.52 6.64
N ARG A 79 -9.38 -3.08 5.49
CA ARG A 79 -10.72 -3.63 5.27
C ARG A 79 -11.05 -4.76 6.23
N ALA A 80 -10.06 -5.59 6.56
CA ALA A 80 -10.20 -6.63 7.58
C ALA A 80 -10.55 -6.11 9.00
N ARG A 81 -10.56 -4.78 9.20
CA ARG A 81 -10.79 -4.08 10.46
C ARG A 81 -11.89 -3.04 10.42
N ALA A 82 -12.30 -2.62 9.22
CA ALA A 82 -13.31 -1.60 8.99
C ALA A 82 -14.75 -2.17 8.88
N GLY A 83 -14.94 -3.48 9.09
CA GLY A 83 -16.25 -4.13 8.93
C GLY A 83 -16.74 -4.06 7.48
N ASP A 84 -18.04 -3.80 7.30
CA ASP A 84 -18.67 -3.69 5.97
C ASP A 84 -18.51 -2.28 5.35
N TRP A 85 -17.67 -1.43 5.93
CA TRP A 85 -17.46 -0.07 5.42
C TRP A 85 -16.81 -0.08 4.02
N ALA A 86 -17.34 0.77 3.15
CA ALA A 86 -16.75 1.10 1.85
C ALA A 86 -16.81 2.62 1.62
N PRO A 87 -15.77 3.22 1.03
CA PRO A 87 -15.79 4.65 0.73
C PRO A 87 -16.76 4.93 -0.44
N ARG A 88 -17.52 6.02 -0.37
CA ARG A 88 -18.28 6.54 -1.51
C ARG A 88 -17.51 7.66 -2.23
N VAL A 89 -16.68 8.38 -1.50
CA VAL A 89 -15.80 9.43 -2.03
C VAL A 89 -14.35 9.13 -1.66
N HIS A 90 -13.47 9.09 -2.66
CA HIS A 90 -12.05 8.84 -2.51
C HIS A 90 -11.25 10.01 -3.11
N VAL A 91 -10.23 10.47 -2.39
CA VAL A 91 -9.24 11.45 -2.87
C VAL A 91 -7.84 10.86 -2.79
N ASP A 92 -7.11 10.91 -3.90
CA ASP A 92 -5.73 10.41 -4.04
C ASP A 92 -4.78 11.61 -4.19
N LEU A 93 -4.09 11.96 -3.10
CA LEU A 93 -3.20 13.13 -3.03
C LEU A 93 -1.79 12.74 -3.47
N GLY A 94 -1.27 13.47 -4.46
CA GLY A 94 -0.04 13.09 -5.16
C GLY A 94 -0.20 11.77 -5.89
N GLY A 95 -1.40 11.49 -6.40
CA GLY A 95 -1.72 10.18 -6.95
C GLY A 95 -1.02 9.86 -8.27
N GLY A 96 -0.39 10.85 -8.91
CA GLY A 96 0.37 10.70 -10.15
C GLY A 96 -0.43 9.99 -11.24
N THR A 97 0.03 8.79 -11.62
CA THR A 97 -0.62 7.94 -12.64
C THR A 97 -1.75 7.07 -12.08
N GLY A 98 -2.08 7.21 -10.78
CA GLY A 98 -3.25 6.62 -10.12
C GLY A 98 -3.05 5.23 -9.53
N ALA A 99 -1.84 4.86 -9.09
CA ALA A 99 -1.59 3.52 -8.53
C ALA A 99 -2.52 3.19 -7.35
N ALA A 100 -2.73 4.15 -6.44
CA ALA A 100 -3.63 4.00 -5.30
C ALA A 100 -5.10 3.96 -5.74
N THR A 101 -5.47 4.76 -6.74
CA THR A 101 -6.80 4.70 -7.39
C THR A 101 -7.13 3.29 -7.92
N TRP A 102 -6.17 2.62 -8.58
CA TRP A 102 -6.33 1.22 -9.01
C TRP A 102 -6.45 0.26 -7.82
N ALA A 103 -5.65 0.44 -6.77
CA ALA A 103 -5.72 -0.39 -5.57
C ALA A 103 -7.04 -0.23 -4.80
N VAL A 104 -7.63 0.96 -4.78
CA VAL A 104 -8.95 1.23 -4.20
C VAL A 104 -10.05 0.53 -5.02
N ALA A 105 -9.98 0.56 -6.36
CA ALA A 105 -10.91 -0.20 -7.19
C ALA A 105 -10.80 -1.72 -6.95
N ASP A 106 -9.59 -2.27 -6.81
CA ASP A 106 -9.38 -3.68 -6.46
C ASP A 106 -9.96 -4.03 -5.08
N ALA A 107 -9.82 -3.11 -4.12
CA ALA A 107 -10.30 -3.30 -2.77
C ALA A 107 -11.84 -3.27 -2.69
N TRP A 108 -12.54 -2.60 -3.60
CA TRP A 108 -14.01 -2.56 -3.63
C TRP A 108 -14.52 -2.76 -5.07
N PRO A 109 -14.49 -4.00 -5.60
CA PRO A 109 -14.78 -4.30 -7.01
C PRO A 109 -16.24 -4.04 -7.41
N ASP A 110 -17.15 -4.14 -6.44
CA ASP A 110 -18.57 -3.85 -6.63
C ASP A 110 -18.94 -2.41 -6.21
N GLY A 111 -17.95 -1.60 -5.83
CA GLY A 111 -18.15 -0.24 -5.33
C GLY A 111 -18.36 0.78 -6.45
N ASP A 112 -19.21 1.77 -6.18
CA ASP A 112 -19.50 2.92 -7.07
C ASP A 112 -18.78 4.20 -6.64
N HIS A 113 -17.69 4.05 -5.89
CA HIS A 113 -16.96 5.17 -5.30
C HIS A 113 -16.46 6.15 -6.37
N ARG A 114 -16.57 7.45 -6.06
CA ARG A 114 -16.05 8.52 -6.91
C ARG A 114 -14.64 8.87 -6.47
N THR A 115 -13.68 8.77 -7.39
CA THR A 115 -12.28 9.12 -7.12
C THR A 115 -11.91 10.47 -7.72
N THR A 116 -11.20 11.30 -6.95
CA THR A 116 -10.47 12.48 -7.45
C THR A 116 -8.98 12.31 -7.20
N VAL A 117 -8.18 12.35 -8.27
CA VAL A 117 -6.72 12.33 -8.23
C VAL A 117 -6.20 13.75 -8.32
N LEU A 118 -5.40 14.17 -7.33
CA LEU A 118 -4.75 15.48 -7.28
C LEU A 118 -3.24 15.31 -7.42
N ASP A 119 -2.64 15.91 -8.46
CA ASP A 119 -1.19 15.86 -8.68
C ASP A 119 -0.68 17.13 -9.38
N TRP A 120 0.60 17.47 -9.19
CA TRP A 120 1.19 18.64 -9.83
C TRP A 120 1.58 18.37 -11.29
N SER A 121 1.82 17.12 -11.65
CA SER A 121 2.29 16.68 -12.97
C SER A 121 1.13 16.40 -13.91
N GLN A 122 0.89 17.33 -14.84
CA GLN A 122 -0.14 17.15 -15.88
C GLN A 122 0.09 15.88 -16.71
N ALA A 123 1.35 15.58 -17.04
CA ALA A 123 1.70 14.42 -17.86
C ALA A 123 1.40 13.10 -17.13
N ALA A 124 1.59 13.03 -15.81
CA ALA A 124 1.20 11.87 -15.00
C ALA A 124 -0.33 11.70 -14.96
N LEU A 125 -1.06 12.80 -14.77
CA LEU A 125 -2.53 12.80 -14.77
C LEU A 125 -3.11 12.37 -16.13
N ASP A 126 -2.51 12.81 -17.23
CA ASP A 126 -2.97 12.45 -18.58
C ASP A 126 -2.76 10.96 -18.86
N LEU A 127 -1.60 10.40 -18.49
CA LEU A 127 -1.39 8.95 -18.59
C LEU A 127 -2.36 8.18 -17.69
N GLY A 128 -2.50 8.58 -16.42
CA GLY A 128 -3.41 7.94 -15.48
C GLY A 128 -4.85 7.92 -15.99
N ARG A 129 -5.33 9.05 -16.55
CA ARG A 129 -6.65 9.17 -17.19
C ARG A 129 -6.79 8.19 -18.35
N SER A 130 -5.78 8.08 -19.21
CA SER A 130 -5.78 7.15 -20.34
C SER A 130 -5.85 5.69 -19.88
N LEU A 131 -5.05 5.32 -18.87
CA LEU A 131 -5.04 3.96 -18.30
C LEU A 131 -6.40 3.63 -17.68
N ALA A 132 -6.96 4.55 -16.89
CA ALA A 132 -8.23 4.34 -16.20
C ALA A 132 -9.43 4.28 -17.17
N ALA A 133 -9.41 5.05 -18.26
CA ALA A 133 -10.46 5.00 -19.29
C ALA A 133 -10.53 3.64 -20.01
N ALA A 134 -9.38 2.96 -20.16
CA ALA A 134 -9.30 1.62 -20.75
C ALA A 134 -9.59 0.48 -19.76
N ALA A 135 -9.71 0.78 -18.47
CA ALA A 135 -9.95 -0.24 -17.44
C ALA A 135 -11.38 -0.80 -17.52
N PRO A 136 -11.59 -2.08 -17.18
CA PRO A 136 -12.93 -2.68 -17.18
C PRO A 136 -13.79 -2.23 -15.99
N HIS A 137 -13.19 -1.60 -14.98
CA HIS A 137 -13.89 -1.14 -13.79
C HIS A 137 -14.56 0.25 -13.97
N PRO A 138 -15.88 0.40 -13.74
CA PRO A 138 -16.58 1.68 -13.88
C PRO A 138 -16.03 2.80 -12.98
N ALA A 139 -15.72 2.51 -11.71
CA ALA A 139 -15.15 3.49 -10.79
C ALA A 139 -13.85 4.11 -11.30
N LEU A 140 -12.97 3.31 -11.93
CA LEU A 140 -11.74 3.82 -12.56
C LEU A 140 -12.05 4.75 -13.74
N ARG A 141 -12.93 4.33 -14.65
CA ARG A 141 -13.31 5.15 -15.82
C ARG A 141 -13.92 6.50 -15.42
N SER A 142 -14.58 6.56 -14.27
CA SER A 142 -15.22 7.77 -13.76
C SER A 142 -14.30 8.68 -12.94
N ALA A 143 -13.05 8.28 -12.71
CA ALA A 143 -12.11 9.04 -11.90
C ALA A 143 -11.84 10.44 -12.49
N GLN A 144 -11.83 11.45 -11.62
CA GLN A 144 -11.49 12.81 -11.98
C GLN A 144 -10.00 13.05 -11.75
N TRP A 145 -9.35 13.72 -12.69
CA TRP A 145 -7.90 13.97 -12.66
C TRP A 145 -7.67 15.48 -12.71
N ARG A 146 -7.20 16.06 -11.60
CA ARG A 146 -7.07 17.52 -11.44
C ARG A 146 -5.64 17.89 -11.11
N ARG A 147 -5.13 18.87 -11.85
CA ARG A 147 -3.81 19.42 -11.59
C ARG A 147 -3.85 20.34 -10.39
N GLN A 148 -3.10 20.00 -9.35
CA GLN A 148 -2.99 20.80 -8.13
C GLN A 148 -1.64 20.53 -7.46
N GLY A 149 -0.94 21.60 -7.06
CA GLY A 149 0.23 21.47 -6.20
C GLY A 149 -0.20 21.10 -4.77
N VAL A 150 0.59 20.24 -4.11
CA VAL A 150 0.33 19.83 -2.72
C VAL A 150 1.19 20.57 -1.68
N GLY A 151 2.04 21.51 -2.12
CA GLY A 151 2.80 22.39 -1.23
C GLY A 151 1.95 23.53 -0.68
N GLY A 152 2.23 23.98 0.54
CA GLY A 152 1.63 25.19 1.09
C GLY A 152 0.15 25.11 1.46
N ALA A 153 -0.31 23.97 1.99
CA ALA A 153 -1.70 23.68 2.39
C ALA A 153 -2.67 23.52 1.20
N PRO A 154 -2.70 22.33 0.57
CA PRO A 154 -3.59 22.08 -0.55
C PRO A 154 -5.06 22.09 -0.13
N GLU A 155 -5.93 22.45 -1.06
CA GLU A 155 -7.36 22.18 -0.93
C GLU A 155 -7.59 20.67 -1.04
N VAL A 156 -8.15 20.07 0.00
CA VAL A 156 -8.52 18.64 0.03
C VAL A 156 -10.05 18.56 0.07
N PRO A 157 -10.71 18.09 -1.01
CA PRO A 157 -12.15 17.88 -1.00
C PRO A 157 -12.55 16.89 0.11
N GLU A 158 -13.73 17.07 0.68
CA GLU A 158 -14.27 16.11 1.65
C GLU A 158 -14.35 14.71 1.04
N ALA A 159 -13.87 13.71 1.77
CA ALA A 159 -13.76 12.33 1.32
C ALA A 159 -14.01 11.32 2.44
N ASP A 160 -14.55 10.16 2.06
CA ASP A 160 -14.61 9.02 2.97
C ASP A 160 -13.21 8.40 3.15
N LEU A 161 -12.43 8.33 2.07
CA LEU A 161 -11.05 7.84 2.07
C LEU A 161 -10.11 8.87 1.42
N VAL A 162 -9.03 9.22 2.11
CA VAL A 162 -7.88 9.92 1.52
C VAL A 162 -6.70 8.97 1.45
N THR A 163 -6.07 8.85 0.28
CA THR A 163 -4.79 8.15 0.12
C THR A 163 -3.66 9.16 -0.09
N VAL A 164 -2.52 8.92 0.58
CA VAL A 164 -1.27 9.66 0.43
C VAL A 164 -0.16 8.63 0.26
N SER A 165 0.24 8.38 -0.99
CA SER A 165 1.06 7.24 -1.33
C SER A 165 2.35 7.67 -2.04
N TYR A 166 3.50 7.44 -1.39
CA TYR A 166 4.85 7.81 -1.86
C TYR A 166 5.04 9.32 -2.11
N LEU A 167 4.23 10.18 -1.48
CA LEU A 167 4.26 11.63 -1.65
C LEU A 167 5.06 12.36 -0.58
N LEU A 168 4.99 11.94 0.69
CA LEU A 168 5.55 12.72 1.80
C LEU A 168 7.07 12.87 1.69
N GLY A 169 7.73 11.90 1.05
CA GLY A 169 9.16 11.95 0.74
C GLY A 169 9.55 13.05 -0.25
N GLU A 170 8.62 13.54 -1.05
CA GLU A 170 8.84 14.62 -2.04
C GLU A 170 8.63 16.02 -1.45
N LEU A 171 8.06 16.10 -0.24
CA LEU A 171 7.68 17.36 0.41
C LEU A 171 8.71 17.81 1.45
N THR A 172 8.80 19.13 1.60
CA THR A 172 9.47 19.73 2.76
C THR A 172 8.74 19.36 4.05
N GLU A 173 9.41 19.49 5.19
CA GLU A 173 8.76 19.22 6.48
C GLU A 173 7.55 20.12 6.74
N ALA A 174 7.66 21.41 6.42
CA ALA A 174 6.58 22.37 6.54
C ALA A 174 5.38 22.02 5.63
N ASP A 175 5.65 21.56 4.39
CA ASP A 175 4.61 21.13 3.47
C ASP A 175 3.95 19.82 3.90
N ARG A 176 4.71 18.87 4.47
CA ARG A 176 4.13 17.65 5.07
C ARG A 176 3.15 18.00 6.18
N ASP A 177 3.52 18.90 7.08
CA ASP A 177 2.65 19.32 8.18
C ASP A 177 1.40 20.07 7.66
N ALA A 178 1.58 20.92 6.64
CA ALA A 178 0.48 21.63 6.02
C ALA A 178 -0.50 20.68 5.31
N LEU A 179 0.01 19.68 4.59
CA LEU A 179 -0.79 18.63 3.97
C LEU A 179 -1.60 17.86 5.02
N LEU A 180 -0.96 17.40 6.09
CA LEU A 180 -1.64 16.63 7.14
C LEU A 180 -2.73 17.47 7.84
N ARG A 181 -2.49 18.76 8.08
CA ARG A 181 -3.51 19.69 8.60
C ARG A 181 -4.71 19.85 7.68
N ALA A 182 -4.52 19.79 6.36
CA ALA A 182 -5.62 19.85 5.39
C ALA A 182 -6.38 18.51 5.27
N VAL A 183 -5.67 17.37 5.37
CA VAL A 183 -6.26 16.03 5.28
C VAL A 183 -7.15 15.69 6.46
N VAL A 184 -6.70 16.00 7.68
CA VAL A 184 -7.39 15.65 8.93
C VAL A 184 -8.88 16.04 8.97
N PRO A 185 -9.28 17.27 8.65
CA PRO A 185 -10.70 17.64 8.67
C PRO A 185 -11.49 17.10 7.48
N ALA A 186 -10.83 16.84 6.34
CA ALA A 186 -11.49 16.44 5.10
C ALA A 186 -11.79 14.93 5.01
N ALA A 187 -11.22 14.10 5.89
CA ALA A 187 -11.23 12.66 5.74
C ALA A 187 -11.96 11.91 6.87
N ARG A 188 -12.67 10.83 6.52
CA ARG A 188 -13.16 9.85 7.51
C ARG A 188 -12.17 8.69 7.72
N ALA A 189 -11.43 8.31 6.69
CA ALA A 189 -10.33 7.37 6.74
C ALA A 189 -9.14 7.91 5.95
N VAL A 190 -7.93 7.66 6.43
CA VAL A 190 -6.69 8.09 5.78
C VAL A 190 -5.75 6.90 5.70
N LEU A 191 -5.23 6.65 4.50
CA LEU A 191 -4.16 5.70 4.25
C LEU A 191 -2.91 6.44 3.78
N VAL A 192 -1.83 6.30 4.54
CA VAL A 192 -0.51 6.83 4.17
C VAL A 192 0.43 5.66 3.90
N VAL A 193 1.14 5.69 2.77
CA VAL A 193 2.12 4.67 2.37
C VAL A 193 3.41 5.36 1.94
N GLU A 194 4.55 4.88 2.41
CA GLU A 194 5.90 5.39 2.07
C GLU A 194 6.87 4.22 1.84
N PRO A 195 8.05 4.45 1.20
CA PRO A 195 9.09 3.43 1.09
C PRO A 195 9.48 2.84 2.45
N GLY A 196 9.65 1.52 2.51
CA GLY A 196 10.00 0.73 3.70
C GLY A 196 11.45 0.91 4.14
N THR A 197 11.84 2.16 4.32
CA THR A 197 13.15 2.67 4.70
C THR A 197 13.02 3.39 6.04
N PRO A 198 14.13 3.62 6.78
CA PRO A 198 14.08 4.41 8.00
C PRO A 198 13.43 5.80 7.82
N ALA A 199 13.74 6.49 6.71
CA ALA A 199 13.18 7.81 6.42
C ALA A 199 11.69 7.77 6.08
N GLY A 200 11.25 6.79 5.27
CA GLY A 200 9.83 6.62 4.95
C GLY A 200 9.01 6.21 6.18
N TYR A 201 9.56 5.34 7.02
CA TYR A 201 8.97 4.99 8.32
C TYR A 201 8.80 6.21 9.23
N ALA A 202 9.82 7.07 9.33
CA ALA A 202 9.72 8.29 10.15
C ALA A 202 8.58 9.22 9.68
N ARG A 203 8.38 9.36 8.36
CA ARG A 203 7.26 10.14 7.79
C ARG A 203 5.90 9.49 8.08
N VAL A 204 5.81 8.16 7.99
CA VAL A 204 4.60 7.42 8.37
C VAL A 204 4.29 7.58 9.85
N LEU A 205 5.30 7.59 10.73
CA LEU A 205 5.10 7.87 12.16
C LEU A 205 4.59 9.30 12.41
N GLN A 206 5.15 10.30 11.73
CA GLN A 206 4.67 11.69 11.81
C GLN A 206 3.20 11.78 11.40
N ALA A 207 2.84 11.18 10.26
CA ALA A 207 1.45 11.15 9.79
C ALA A 207 0.52 10.40 10.76
N ARG A 208 0.97 9.25 11.27
CA ARG A 208 0.23 8.48 12.29
C ARG A 208 -0.05 9.33 13.52
N GLN A 209 0.96 10.05 14.03
CA GLN A 209 0.82 10.88 15.22
C GLN A 209 -0.20 12.00 14.98
N ALA A 210 -0.09 12.72 13.86
CA ALA A 210 -1.04 13.77 13.50
C ALA A 210 -2.50 13.26 13.39
N LEU A 211 -2.70 12.06 12.85
CA LEU A 211 -4.02 11.43 12.76
C LEU A 211 -4.56 11.06 14.15
N VAL A 212 -3.75 10.44 15.00
CA VAL A 212 -4.14 10.06 16.38
C VAL A 212 -4.45 11.29 17.23
N ASP A 213 -3.63 12.34 17.15
CA ASP A 213 -3.86 13.59 17.88
C ASP A 213 -5.15 14.29 17.43
N ALA A 214 -5.54 14.07 16.18
CA ALA A 214 -6.83 14.51 15.65
C ALA A 214 -8.00 13.55 15.96
N GLY A 215 -7.81 12.51 16.80
CA GLY A 215 -8.87 11.60 17.21
C GLY A 215 -9.23 10.52 16.19
N PHE A 216 -8.33 10.19 15.24
CA PHE A 216 -8.47 8.98 14.44
C PHE A 216 -7.99 7.76 15.23
N THR A 217 -8.64 6.62 15.05
CA THR A 217 -8.17 5.33 15.55
C THR A 217 -7.37 4.62 14.47
N VAL A 218 -6.18 4.10 14.81
CA VAL A 218 -5.38 3.30 13.88
C VAL A 218 -5.98 1.91 13.74
N LEU A 219 -6.44 1.57 12.54
CA LEU A 219 -7.01 0.25 12.24
C LEU A 219 -5.94 -0.71 11.72
N ALA A 220 -4.94 -0.21 11.00
CA ALA A 220 -3.79 -0.98 10.55
C ALA A 220 -2.55 -0.07 10.34
N PRO A 221 -1.32 -0.59 10.40
CA PRO A 221 -0.95 -1.92 10.85
C PRO A 221 -0.89 -2.04 12.38
N CYS A 222 -0.84 -0.91 13.11
CA CYS A 222 -0.58 -0.89 14.54
C CYS A 222 -1.75 -1.48 15.35
N PRO A 223 -1.47 -2.23 16.43
CA PRO A 223 -2.51 -2.77 17.31
C PRO A 223 -3.04 -1.77 18.35
N HIS A 224 -2.46 -0.58 18.42
CA HIS A 224 -2.73 0.48 19.39
C HIS A 224 -2.50 1.88 18.80
N ASP A 225 -3.03 2.88 19.49
CA ASP A 225 -2.84 4.31 19.18
C ASP A 225 -1.68 4.95 19.96
N ALA A 226 -1.20 4.30 21.03
CA ALA A 226 -0.04 4.74 21.83
C ALA A 226 1.23 4.98 20.98
N ALA A 227 2.21 5.70 21.53
CA ALA A 227 3.50 5.95 20.86
C ALA A 227 4.13 4.65 20.33
N CYS A 228 4.70 4.70 19.12
CA CYS A 228 5.23 3.51 18.49
C CYS A 228 6.47 3.01 19.23
N PRO A 229 6.49 1.77 19.76
CA PRO A 229 7.62 1.28 20.56
C PRO A 229 8.87 0.95 19.72
N MET A 230 8.75 0.99 18.39
CA MET A 230 9.86 0.84 17.46
C MET A 230 10.60 2.17 17.19
N ALA A 231 10.00 3.32 17.54
CA ALA A 231 10.57 4.63 17.27
C ALA A 231 11.94 4.80 17.93
N GLY A 232 12.92 5.34 17.18
CA GLY A 232 14.29 5.55 17.64
C GLY A 232 15.18 4.31 17.72
N ASN A 233 14.60 3.10 17.67
CA ASN A 233 15.34 1.84 17.78
C ASN A 233 15.48 1.12 16.43
N ASP A 234 14.43 1.12 15.61
CA ASP A 234 14.40 0.47 14.30
C ASP A 234 13.25 1.05 13.44
N TRP A 235 12.89 0.41 12.33
CA TRP A 235 11.79 0.82 11.46
C TRP A 235 10.80 -0.33 11.16
N CYS A 236 9.52 -0.06 11.37
CA CYS A 236 8.45 -0.99 11.01
C CYS A 236 8.12 -0.85 9.52
N HIS A 237 8.28 -1.94 8.76
CA HIS A 237 8.00 -2.00 7.34
C HIS A 237 7.38 -3.37 6.97
N PHE A 238 7.04 -3.53 5.71
CA PHE A 238 6.37 -4.69 5.11
C PHE A 238 6.95 -4.94 3.73
N ALA A 239 6.61 -6.09 3.15
CA ALA A 239 6.97 -6.45 1.78
C ALA A 239 5.71 -6.87 1.00
N ALA A 240 5.51 -6.25 -0.16
CA ALA A 240 4.50 -6.67 -1.13
C ALA A 240 5.23 -7.30 -2.33
N ARG A 241 4.81 -8.50 -2.73
CA ARG A 241 5.40 -9.19 -3.87
C ARG A 241 4.83 -8.66 -5.17
N VAL A 242 5.71 -8.25 -6.07
CA VAL A 242 5.40 -7.66 -7.37
C VAL A 242 5.93 -8.57 -8.47
N ALA A 243 5.08 -8.94 -9.42
CA ALA A 243 5.52 -9.65 -10.62
C ALA A 243 6.38 -8.73 -11.50
N ARG A 244 7.57 -9.17 -11.89
CA ARG A 244 8.46 -8.38 -12.75
C ARG A 244 8.02 -8.47 -14.20
N SER A 245 7.68 -7.33 -14.79
CA SER A 245 7.52 -7.22 -16.24
C SER A 245 8.86 -7.44 -16.98
N SER A 246 8.79 -7.60 -18.30
CA SER A 246 9.99 -7.60 -19.16
C SER A 246 10.85 -6.35 -18.94
N LEU A 247 10.21 -5.18 -18.84
CA LEU A 247 10.86 -3.92 -18.54
C LEU A 247 11.59 -3.94 -17.18
N HIS A 248 10.96 -4.46 -16.12
CA HIS A 248 11.61 -4.56 -14.81
C HIS A 248 12.87 -5.41 -14.86
N ARG A 249 12.84 -6.54 -15.58
CA ARG A 249 14.01 -7.41 -15.74
C ARG A 249 15.13 -6.71 -16.52
N GLN A 250 14.80 -5.94 -17.54
CA GLN A 250 15.76 -5.14 -18.32
C GLN A 250 16.41 -4.03 -17.48
N VAL A 251 15.63 -3.30 -16.67
CA VAL A 251 16.11 -2.18 -15.86
C VAL A 251 16.99 -2.65 -14.70
N LYS A 252 16.53 -3.64 -13.91
CA LYS A 252 17.21 -4.10 -12.69
C LYS A 252 18.24 -5.22 -12.91
N GLY A 253 18.33 -5.79 -14.12
CA GLY A 253 19.29 -6.86 -14.43
C GLY A 253 19.08 -8.16 -13.64
N GLY A 254 17.87 -8.39 -13.09
CA GLY A 254 17.55 -9.54 -12.26
C GLY A 254 16.89 -10.68 -13.04
N THR A 255 17.25 -11.92 -12.71
CA THR A 255 16.70 -13.15 -13.34
C THR A 255 15.41 -13.66 -12.70
N LEU A 256 15.13 -13.31 -11.44
CA LEU A 256 13.89 -13.70 -10.76
C LEU A 256 12.69 -12.99 -11.37
N GLY A 257 11.57 -13.71 -11.52
CA GLY A 257 10.30 -13.21 -12.09
C GLY A 257 9.47 -12.32 -11.16
N HIS A 258 9.95 -12.04 -9.95
CA HIS A 258 9.28 -11.18 -8.97
C HIS A 258 10.31 -10.36 -8.17
N GLU A 259 9.82 -9.33 -7.51
CA GLU A 259 10.54 -8.58 -6.48
C GLU A 259 9.62 -8.23 -5.32
N ASP A 260 10.21 -7.94 -4.17
CA ASP A 260 9.48 -7.52 -2.99
C ASP A 260 9.66 -6.00 -2.81
N GLU A 261 8.58 -5.23 -3.01
CA GLU A 261 8.53 -3.80 -2.72
C GLU A 261 8.40 -3.64 -1.20
N LYS A 262 9.37 -2.96 -0.60
CA LYS A 262 9.35 -2.65 0.83
C LYS A 262 8.60 -1.35 1.06
N PHE A 263 7.65 -1.36 1.99
CA PHE A 263 6.82 -0.18 2.31
C PHE A 263 6.53 -0.09 3.81
N SER A 264 6.25 1.12 4.29
CA SER A 264 5.70 1.42 5.61
C SER A 264 4.36 2.11 5.41
N TYR A 265 3.39 1.88 6.29
CA TYR A 265 2.06 2.49 6.15
C TYR A 265 1.36 2.72 7.48
N VAL A 266 0.35 3.58 7.46
CA VAL A 266 -0.68 3.71 8.49
C VAL A 266 -2.05 3.89 7.82
N ALA A 267 -3.04 3.19 8.32
CA ALA A 267 -4.44 3.34 7.95
C ALA A 267 -5.25 3.64 9.22
N ALA A 268 -5.75 4.86 9.33
CA ALA A 268 -6.49 5.35 10.49
C ALA A 268 -7.86 5.89 10.08
N ALA A 269 -8.85 5.79 10.96
CA ALA A 269 -10.21 6.21 10.63
C ALA A 269 -11.02 6.71 11.84
N ARG A 270 -12.06 7.50 11.54
CA ARG A 270 -13.12 7.97 12.45
C ARG A 270 -14.44 7.24 12.14
N LEU A 271 -14.39 5.91 12.14
CA LEU A 271 -15.53 5.04 11.86
C LEU A 271 -15.45 3.78 12.72
N PRO A 272 -16.56 3.05 12.93
CA PRO A 272 -16.56 1.83 13.71
C PRO A 272 -15.57 0.81 13.12
N GLY A 273 -14.54 0.47 13.89
CA GLY A 273 -13.51 -0.46 13.48
C GLY A 273 -12.81 -1.06 14.69
N ARG A 274 -12.00 -2.10 14.46
CA ARG A 274 -11.23 -2.76 15.52
C ARG A 274 -9.74 -2.59 15.23
N PRO A 275 -8.90 -2.17 16.20
CA PRO A 275 -7.47 -2.09 15.97
C PRO A 275 -6.91 -3.46 15.57
N ALA A 276 -5.80 -3.48 14.84
CA ALA A 276 -5.15 -4.71 14.44
C ALA A 276 -4.81 -5.63 15.65
N PRO A 277 -4.72 -6.95 15.45
CA PRO A 277 -4.12 -7.82 16.45
C PRO A 277 -2.62 -7.52 16.56
N SER A 278 -1.95 -8.14 17.55
CA SER A 278 -0.51 -8.05 17.69
C SER A 278 0.21 -8.41 16.39
N ARG A 279 1.41 -7.89 16.19
CA ARG A 279 2.12 -8.00 14.91
C ARG A 279 3.53 -8.51 15.09
N VAL A 280 3.94 -9.45 14.25
CA VAL A 280 5.31 -9.94 14.17
C VAL A 280 6.21 -8.85 13.59
N VAL A 281 7.09 -8.25 14.40
CA VAL A 281 7.94 -7.12 13.99
C VAL A 281 9.31 -7.54 13.46
N ARG A 282 9.69 -8.81 13.63
CA ARG A 282 10.95 -9.40 13.13
C ARG A 282 10.71 -10.78 12.55
N HIS A 283 11.63 -11.25 11.71
CA HIS A 283 11.63 -12.64 11.26
C HIS A 283 11.58 -13.60 12.46
N PRO A 284 10.59 -14.51 12.53
CA PRO A 284 10.51 -15.52 13.57
C PRO A 284 11.81 -16.32 13.69
N GLN A 285 12.30 -16.52 14.91
CA GLN A 285 13.48 -17.35 15.14
C GLN A 285 13.06 -18.80 15.40
N ILE A 286 13.17 -19.64 14.38
CA ILE A 286 12.85 -21.07 14.47
C ILE A 286 14.04 -21.80 15.11
N ARG A 287 13.80 -22.47 16.23
CA ARG A 287 14.77 -23.30 16.95
C ARG A 287 14.23 -24.73 17.11
N LYS A 288 15.08 -25.66 17.58
CA LYS A 288 14.66 -27.04 17.83
C LYS A 288 13.53 -27.07 18.87
N GLY A 289 12.31 -27.36 18.42
CA GLY A 289 11.13 -27.54 19.27
C GLY A 289 10.47 -26.24 19.77
N GLN A 290 10.88 -25.07 19.29
CA GLN A 290 10.24 -23.80 19.64
C GLN A 290 10.45 -22.72 18.56
N VAL A 291 9.56 -21.74 18.53
CA VAL A 291 9.67 -20.52 17.72
C VAL A 291 9.63 -19.31 18.64
N LEU A 292 10.53 -18.35 18.45
CA LEU A 292 10.50 -17.07 19.15
C LEU A 292 9.91 -16.01 18.22
N LEU A 293 8.86 -15.34 18.68
CA LEU A 293 8.18 -14.26 17.97
C LEU A 293 8.43 -12.94 18.71
N ASP A 294 8.95 -11.95 18.01
CA ASP A 294 8.98 -10.56 18.50
C ASP A 294 7.72 -9.86 18.02
N LEU A 295 6.87 -9.46 18.96
CA LEU A 295 5.53 -8.92 18.69
C LEU A 295 5.43 -7.47 19.14
N CYS A 296 4.78 -6.63 18.35
CA CYS A 296 4.16 -5.41 18.84
C CYS A 296 2.73 -5.76 19.27
N THR A 297 2.38 -5.48 20.52
CA THR A 297 1.10 -5.86 21.15
C THR A 297 0.32 -4.62 21.56
N ARG A 298 -1.00 -4.77 21.72
CA ARG A 298 -1.89 -3.64 22.06
C ARG A 298 -1.53 -2.97 23.38
N ASP A 299 -1.29 -3.76 24.43
CA ASP A 299 -1.20 -3.24 25.81
C ASP A 299 0.23 -3.11 26.32
N GLU A 300 1.16 -3.94 25.84
CA GLU A 300 2.52 -4.04 26.41
C GLU A 300 3.61 -3.53 25.45
N GLY A 301 3.24 -3.03 24.27
CA GLY A 301 4.21 -2.65 23.24
C GLY A 301 4.99 -3.85 22.73
N LEU A 302 6.34 -3.76 22.70
CA LEU A 302 7.20 -4.83 22.19
C LEU A 302 7.36 -5.97 23.21
N ARG A 303 6.98 -7.18 22.80
CA ARG A 303 7.09 -8.39 23.61
C ARG A 303 7.65 -9.56 22.79
N ARG A 304 8.57 -10.30 23.40
CA ARG A 304 9.01 -11.60 22.88
C ARG A 304 8.13 -12.72 23.44
N VAL A 305 7.64 -13.59 22.58
CA VAL A 305 6.84 -14.78 22.93
C VAL A 305 7.56 -16.04 22.44
N THR A 306 7.61 -17.06 23.28
CA THR A 306 8.13 -18.39 22.92
C THR A 306 6.95 -19.33 22.69
N VAL A 307 6.85 -19.90 21.49
CA VAL A 307 5.86 -20.92 21.14
C VAL A 307 6.57 -22.28 21.02
N SER A 308 6.28 -23.20 21.92
CA SER A 308 6.90 -24.53 21.99
C SER A 308 6.11 -25.59 21.21
N LYS A 309 6.79 -26.67 20.78
CA LYS A 309 6.18 -27.83 20.08
C LYS A 309 4.99 -28.44 20.85
N ARG A 310 4.98 -28.32 22.19
CA ARG A 310 3.89 -28.82 23.05
C ARG A 310 2.56 -28.10 22.82
N GLN A 311 2.59 -26.90 22.24
CA GLN A 311 1.40 -26.09 21.95
C GLN A 311 0.72 -26.44 20.61
N GLY A 312 1.12 -27.55 19.96
CA GLY A 312 0.37 -28.17 18.87
C GLY A 312 0.12 -27.25 17.68
N ALA A 313 -1.15 -26.91 17.41
CA ALA A 313 -1.55 -26.04 16.30
C ALA A 313 -0.86 -24.67 16.35
N THR A 314 -0.82 -24.03 17.52
CA THR A 314 -0.13 -22.74 17.72
C THR A 314 1.34 -22.80 17.30
N TYR A 315 2.02 -23.93 17.50
CA TYR A 315 3.41 -24.11 17.07
C TYR A 315 3.55 -24.22 15.55
N ARG A 316 2.57 -24.83 14.87
CA ARG A 316 2.54 -24.85 13.40
C ARG A 316 2.32 -23.43 12.87
N ASP A 317 1.31 -22.74 13.40
CA ASP A 317 1.02 -21.34 13.10
C ASP A 317 2.25 -20.44 13.30
N ALA A 318 2.99 -20.63 14.40
CA ALA A 318 4.19 -19.85 14.68
C ALA A 318 5.34 -20.14 13.70
N ARG A 319 5.43 -21.36 13.16
CA ARG A 319 6.44 -21.71 12.14
C ARG A 319 6.11 -21.13 10.78
N ASP A 320 4.82 -20.97 10.50
CA ASP A 320 4.32 -20.46 9.22
C ASP A 320 4.19 -18.94 9.24
N ALA A 321 4.22 -18.31 10.42
CA ALA A 321 4.22 -16.86 10.57
C ALA A 321 5.44 -16.22 9.88
N GLY A 322 5.19 -15.13 9.18
CA GLY A 322 6.17 -14.27 8.56
C GLY A 322 6.38 -12.97 9.32
N TRP A 323 7.44 -12.25 8.95
CA TRP A 323 7.63 -10.87 9.36
C TRP A 323 6.50 -9.99 8.79
N GLY A 324 5.91 -9.17 9.64
CA GLY A 324 4.77 -8.32 9.29
C GLY A 324 3.41 -8.97 9.54
N ASP A 325 3.33 -10.27 9.84
CA ASP A 325 2.05 -10.96 9.99
C ASP A 325 1.30 -10.60 11.28
N PRO A 326 -0.04 -10.66 11.26
CA PRO A 326 -0.84 -10.62 12.48
C PRO A 326 -0.61 -11.87 13.35
N TRP A 327 -0.61 -11.70 14.66
CA TRP A 327 -0.48 -12.76 15.64
C TRP A 327 -1.50 -12.61 16.79
N PRO A 328 -2.24 -13.66 17.17
CA PRO A 328 -2.32 -14.95 16.46
C PRO A 328 -2.91 -14.79 15.05
N PRO A 329 -2.65 -15.74 14.12
CA PRO A 329 -3.28 -15.70 12.81
C PRO A 329 -4.80 -15.74 12.96
N ALA A 330 -5.50 -15.17 11.97
CA ALA A 330 -6.95 -15.28 11.93
C ALA A 330 -7.34 -16.77 11.88
N GLN A 331 -8.18 -17.22 12.81
CA GLN A 331 -8.71 -18.57 12.75
C GLN A 331 -9.58 -18.68 11.50
N ALA A 332 -9.31 -19.67 10.64
CA ALA A 332 -10.24 -20.00 9.56
C ALA A 332 -11.63 -20.25 10.17
N PRO A 333 -12.73 -19.84 9.51
CA PRO A 333 -14.06 -20.20 9.95
C PRO A 333 -14.10 -21.71 10.17
N ARG A 334 -14.46 -22.16 11.38
CA ARG A 334 -14.73 -23.58 11.61
C ARG A 334 -15.89 -23.92 10.68
N GLU A 335 -15.67 -24.81 9.72
CA GLU A 335 -16.79 -25.45 9.03
C GLU A 335 -17.74 -25.97 10.12
N PRO A 336 -19.06 -25.70 10.03
CA PRO A 336 -20.00 -26.22 11.01
C PRO A 336 -19.84 -27.73 11.02
N GLY A 337 -19.30 -28.25 12.12
CA GLY A 337 -19.00 -29.66 12.27
C GLY A 337 -20.24 -30.46 11.96
N GLY A 338 -20.10 -31.40 11.03
CA GLY A 338 -21.13 -32.38 10.72
C GLY A 338 -21.66 -32.98 12.01
N SER A 339 -22.98 -32.87 12.14
CA SER A 339 -23.86 -33.40 13.18
C SER A 339 -23.27 -34.51 14.06
N ASP A 340 -23.30 -34.26 15.37
CA ASP A 340 -23.42 -35.29 16.38
C ASP A 340 -24.66 -36.17 16.11
N GLY A 341 -24.44 -37.49 16.08
CA GLY A 341 -25.38 -38.50 16.58
C GLY A 341 -26.07 -39.40 15.54
N PRO A 342 -26.53 -40.61 15.96
CA PRO A 342 -26.78 -40.97 17.35
C PRO A 342 -26.01 -42.20 17.85
N LEU A 343 -25.85 -42.21 19.18
CA LEU A 343 -25.65 -43.38 20.03
C LEU A 343 -26.68 -44.46 19.69
N GLN A 344 -26.23 -45.70 19.53
CA GLN A 344 -27.10 -46.88 19.67
C GLN A 344 -26.46 -47.82 20.69
N HIS A 345 -27.31 -48.23 21.64
CA HIS A 345 -27.09 -49.15 22.73
C HIS A 345 -26.73 -50.57 22.27
#